data_AF-A0A218USA0-F1
#
_entry.id   AF-A0A218USA0-F1
#
_cell.length_a   1.000
_cell.length_b   1.000
_cell.length_c   1.000
_cell.angle_alpha   90.00
_cell.angle_beta   90.00
_cell.angle_gamma   90.00
#
_symmetry.space_group_name_H-M   'P 1'
#
loop_
_entity.id
_entity.type
_entity.pdbx_description
1 polymer ?
#
loop_
_entity_poly.entity_id
_entity_poly.type
_entity_poly.pdbx_seq_one_letter_code
_entity_poly.pdbx_strand_id
1 'polypeptide(L)'
;MAMPGPGTSQSEEDRAGPAARDYVALPMKRKSDGILSPCQQQICLNRVKKMEQLERMVLDLQQDVLSLKKKVQRLESLSFQEEPHRQPCEVVELFNGYTKEQLKETIRFDQKISTACKTLLYKLFTSDYIQSHSITGRRGNTFREAKPMMDERCIKIIRVLLKQKFGDHLSDTVITEKIQNVQKALRQKFKTE
;
A
#
# COMPACT_ATOMS: atom_id res chain seq x y z
N MET A 1 -18.29 -49.71 25.01
CA MET A 1 -18.01 -50.90 25.86
C MET A 1 -16.68 -50.70 26.55
N ALA A 2 -16.56 -51.25 27.76
CA ALA A 2 -15.40 -51.30 28.69
C ALA A 2 -15.54 -50.38 29.91
N MET A 3 -16.03 -51.00 30.99
CA MET A 3 -16.04 -50.58 32.39
C MET A 3 -14.71 -51.03 33.08
N PRO A 4 -14.56 -51.12 34.43
CA PRO A 4 -13.67 -50.29 35.23
C PRO A 4 -12.64 -51.09 36.08
N GLY A 5 -11.84 -50.36 36.89
CA GLY A 5 -11.27 -50.81 38.18
C GLY A 5 -9.89 -51.46 38.14
N PRO A 6 -9.35 -51.96 39.29
CA PRO A 6 -9.50 -51.49 40.68
C PRO A 6 -8.22 -51.64 41.55
N GLY A 7 -8.25 -51.15 42.80
CA GLY A 7 -7.50 -51.66 43.98
C GLY A 7 -5.99 -51.33 44.05
N THR A 8 -5.40 -50.99 45.19
CA THR A 8 -5.40 -51.65 46.51
C THR A 8 -5.28 -50.60 47.63
N SER A 9 -6.06 -50.63 48.74
CA SER A 9 -5.88 -51.45 49.96
C SER A 9 -4.50 -51.26 50.63
N GLN A 10 -4.29 -51.13 51.94
CA GLN A 10 -5.10 -51.27 53.17
C GLN A 10 -4.19 -50.91 54.38
N SER A 11 -4.73 -51.09 55.60
CA SER A 11 -4.16 -51.05 56.98
C SER A 11 -4.06 -49.65 57.61
N GLU A 12 -4.98 -49.21 58.46
CA GLU A 12 -5.32 -49.69 59.83
C GLU A 12 -4.10 -49.72 60.75
N GLU A 13 -4.05 -48.82 61.74
CA GLU A 13 -3.94 -49.24 63.13
C GLU A 13 -4.33 -48.12 64.10
N ASP A 14 -4.74 -48.61 65.26
CA ASP A 14 -5.63 -48.04 66.25
C ASP A 14 -4.83 -47.38 67.39
N ARG A 15 -5.52 -46.47 68.10
CA ARG A 15 -5.39 -46.23 69.55
C ARG A 15 -4.32 -45.30 70.14
N ALA A 16 -4.86 -44.53 71.11
CA ALA A 16 -4.25 -43.88 72.27
C ALA A 16 -3.72 -42.44 72.11
N GLY A 17 -4.49 -41.46 72.62
CA GLY A 17 -3.94 -40.18 73.10
C GLY A 17 -2.96 -40.41 74.27
N PRO A 18 -2.16 -39.40 74.67
CA PRO A 18 -2.74 -38.30 75.43
C PRO A 18 -2.03 -36.93 75.29
N ALA A 19 -2.57 -35.96 76.05
CA ALA A 19 -1.96 -34.72 76.53
C ALA A 19 -1.90 -33.54 75.54
N ALA A 20 -2.90 -32.67 75.70
CA ALA A 20 -2.87 -31.27 75.28
C ALA A 20 -1.53 -30.63 75.67
N ARG A 21 -0.72 -30.28 74.68
CA ARG A 21 0.44 -29.41 74.85
C ARG A 21 -0.01 -27.99 74.59
N ASP A 22 -0.08 -27.21 75.66
CA ASP A 22 -0.29 -25.77 75.65
C ASP A 22 0.80 -25.08 74.83
N TYR A 23 0.51 -24.75 73.58
CA TYR A 23 1.34 -23.83 72.81
C TYR A 23 0.99 -22.41 73.26
N VAL A 24 1.90 -21.80 74.02
CA VAL A 24 1.88 -20.37 74.30
C VAL A 24 2.03 -19.61 72.98
N ALA A 25 0.95 -18.98 72.52
CA ALA A 25 0.98 -18.10 71.36
C ALA A 25 1.77 -16.83 71.71
N LEU A 26 3.00 -16.73 71.21
CA LEU A 26 3.79 -15.51 71.30
C LEU A 26 3.16 -14.44 70.39
N PRO A 27 2.77 -13.25 70.91
CA PRO A 27 2.24 -12.19 70.07
C PRO A 27 3.35 -11.66 69.16
N MET A 28 3.25 -11.94 67.85
CA MET A 28 4.12 -11.30 66.86
C MET A 28 3.86 -9.79 66.86
N LYS A 29 4.79 -9.02 67.43
CA LYS A 29 4.84 -7.56 67.29
C LYS A 29 5.00 -7.21 65.80
N ARG A 30 3.90 -6.91 65.11
CA ARG A 30 3.95 -6.15 63.85
C ARG A 30 4.26 -4.69 64.21
N LYS A 31 5.51 -4.27 64.00
CA LYS A 31 5.91 -2.87 63.82
C LYS A 31 6.44 -2.79 62.39
N SER A 32 6.14 -1.81 61.54
CA SER A 32 5.41 -0.57 61.68
C SER A 32 4.91 -0.16 60.29
N ASP A 33 3.70 0.36 60.24
CA ASP A 33 3.12 1.05 59.10
C ASP A 33 4.02 2.20 58.61
N GLY A 34 4.11 2.35 57.27
CA GLY A 34 4.29 3.69 56.68
C GLY A 34 5.52 3.98 55.82
N ILE A 35 6.49 3.07 55.61
CA ILE A 35 7.65 3.37 54.76
C ILE A 35 7.78 2.31 53.66
N LEU A 36 7.50 2.69 52.42
CA LEU A 36 7.73 1.85 51.23
C LEU A 36 9.20 1.45 51.15
N SER A 37 9.48 0.22 50.70
CA SER A 37 10.87 -0.20 50.44
C SER A 37 11.56 0.76 49.45
N PRO A 38 12.88 1.00 49.56
CA PRO A 38 13.59 1.90 48.65
C PRO A 38 13.36 1.59 47.15
N CYS A 39 13.22 0.31 46.79
CA CYS A 39 12.90 -0.11 45.43
C CYS A 39 11.49 0.31 44.99
N GLN A 40 10.48 0.22 45.88
CA GLN A 40 9.12 0.69 45.59
C GLN A 40 9.08 2.21 45.44
N GLN A 41 9.81 2.94 46.29
CA GLN A 41 9.92 4.41 46.17
C GLN A 41 10.53 4.81 44.82
N GLN A 42 11.60 4.13 44.38
CA GLN A 42 12.22 4.39 43.09
C GLN A 42 11.29 4.10 41.90
N ILE A 43 10.49 3.04 41.96
CA ILE A 43 9.50 2.72 40.93
C ILE A 43 8.40 3.78 40.88
N CYS A 44 7.89 4.21 42.04
CA CYS A 44 6.88 5.27 42.13
C CYS A 44 7.43 6.59 41.55
N LEU A 45 8.64 7.00 41.94
CA LEU A 45 9.29 8.21 41.42
C LEU A 45 9.53 8.14 39.90
N ASN A 46 9.99 7.00 39.39
CA ASN A 46 10.19 6.82 37.95
C ASN A 46 8.87 6.84 37.17
N ARG A 47 7.79 6.31 37.73
CA ARG A 47 6.45 6.38 37.11
C ARG A 47 5.95 7.82 37.05
N VAL A 48 6.09 8.58 38.15
CA VAL A 48 5.71 10.01 38.20
C VAL A 48 6.49 10.80 37.15
N LYS A 49 7.82 10.65 37.08
CA LYS A 49 8.63 11.32 36.06
C LYS A 49 8.23 10.98 34.62
N LYS A 50 7.90 9.71 34.35
CA LYS A 50 7.42 9.28 33.02
C LYS A 50 6.04 9.86 32.69
N MET A 51 5.14 9.94 33.67
CA MET A 51 3.84 10.58 33.49
C MET A 51 3.99 12.07 33.23
N GLU A 52 4.79 12.79 34.01
CA GLU A 52 5.08 14.21 33.77
C GLU A 52 5.71 14.45 32.40
N GLN A 53 6.58 13.54 31.93
CA GLN A 53 7.16 13.63 30.60
C GLN A 53 6.11 13.39 29.51
N LEU A 54 5.23 12.41 29.69
CA LEU A 54 4.12 12.14 28.77
C LEU A 54 3.15 13.32 28.72
N GLU A 55 2.79 13.89 29.86
CA GLU A 55 1.93 15.07 29.95
C GLU A 55 2.52 16.27 29.19
N ARG A 56 3.83 16.52 29.34
CA ARG A 56 4.52 17.57 28.56
C ARG A 56 4.47 17.30 27.07
N MET A 57 4.78 16.08 26.63
CA MET A 57 4.73 15.72 25.21
C MET A 57 3.31 15.84 24.63
N VAL A 58 2.28 15.49 25.41
CA VAL A 58 0.88 15.63 25.00
C VAL A 58 0.53 17.11 24.83
N LEU A 59 0.95 17.97 25.76
CA LEU A 59 0.72 19.43 25.64
C LEU A 59 1.43 20.02 24.42
N ASP A 60 2.69 19.62 24.17
CA ASP A 60 3.45 20.05 23.00
C ASP A 60 2.77 19.61 21.70
N LEU A 61 2.35 18.34 21.61
CA LEU A 61 1.62 17.81 20.46
C LEU A 61 0.27 18.49 20.25
N GLN A 62 -0.47 18.79 21.32
CA GLN A 62 -1.73 19.53 21.23
C GLN A 62 -1.49 20.93 20.63
N GLN A 63 -0.43 21.61 21.05
CA GLN A 63 -0.06 22.91 20.53
C GLN A 63 0.35 22.84 19.05
N ASP A 64 1.12 21.82 18.66
CA ASP A 64 1.52 21.60 17.27
C ASP A 64 0.31 21.29 16.37
N VAL A 65 -0.63 20.47 16.84
CA VAL A 65 -1.88 20.18 16.11
C VAL A 65 -2.71 21.46 15.92
N LEU A 66 -2.83 22.31 16.95
CA LEU A 66 -3.53 23.59 16.83
C LEU A 66 -2.82 24.54 15.85
N SER A 67 -1.49 24.57 15.87
CA SER A 67 -0.65 25.34 14.95
C SER A 67 -0.82 24.86 13.50
N LEU A 68 -0.77 23.55 13.28
CA LEU A 68 -1.00 22.92 12.00
C LEU A 68 -2.41 23.18 11.49
N LYS A 69 -3.44 23.06 12.34
CA LYS A 69 -4.83 23.35 11.96
C LYS A 69 -4.98 24.79 11.48
N LYS A 70 -4.36 25.76 12.17
CA LYS A 70 -4.34 27.17 11.74
C LYS A 70 -3.59 27.37 10.41
N LYS A 71 -2.45 26.68 10.21
CA LYS A 71 -1.70 26.74 8.95
C LYS A 71 -2.49 26.14 7.79
N VAL A 72 -3.14 25.00 7.99
CA VAL A 72 -4.04 24.36 7.01
C VAL A 72 -5.17 25.31 6.66
N GLN A 73 -5.87 25.88 7.64
CA GLN A 73 -6.94 26.84 7.39
C GLN A 73 -6.48 28.09 6.62
N ARG A 74 -5.25 28.56 6.86
CA ARG A 74 -4.62 29.64 6.08
C ARG A 74 -4.31 29.21 4.65
N LEU A 75 -3.75 28.01 4.46
CA LEU A 75 -3.48 27.47 3.13
C LEU A 75 -4.78 27.23 2.34
N GLU A 76 -5.82 26.74 3.02
CA GLU A 76 -7.16 26.59 2.44
C GLU A 76 -7.70 27.96 2.03
N SER A 77 -7.72 28.95 2.93
CA SER A 77 -8.19 30.31 2.60
C SER A 77 -7.37 31.03 1.52
N LEU A 78 -6.07 30.76 1.43
CA LEU A 78 -5.22 31.23 0.33
C LEU A 78 -5.49 30.46 -0.98
N SER A 79 -5.81 29.17 -0.90
CA SER A 79 -6.24 28.36 -2.04
C SER A 79 -7.65 28.75 -2.54
N PHE A 80 -8.48 29.37 -1.69
CA PHE A 80 -9.79 29.92 -2.06
C PHE A 80 -9.72 31.23 -2.87
N GLN A 81 -8.53 31.76 -3.19
CA GLN A 81 -8.38 32.84 -4.19
C GLN A 81 -8.11 32.35 -5.61
N GLU A 82 -8.00 31.03 -5.86
CA GLU A 82 -7.97 30.49 -7.20
C GLU A 82 -9.03 29.38 -7.36
N GLU A 83 -9.99 29.67 -8.24
CA GLU A 83 -11.10 28.83 -8.76
C GLU A 83 -12.46 28.86 -8.03
N PRO A 84 -13.49 29.54 -8.61
CA PRO A 84 -14.87 29.40 -8.20
C PRO A 84 -15.45 28.08 -8.77
N HIS A 85 -16.13 27.31 -7.92
CA HIS A 85 -16.94 26.12 -8.28
C HIS A 85 -16.19 24.83 -8.67
N ARG A 86 -15.69 24.07 -7.68
CA ARG A 86 -15.47 22.63 -7.89
C ARG A 86 -16.75 21.83 -7.68
N GLN A 87 -17.41 21.54 -8.81
CA GLN A 87 -17.96 20.20 -9.08
C GLN A 87 -16.89 19.13 -8.75
N PRO A 88 -17.28 17.85 -8.49
CA PRO A 88 -16.30 16.78 -8.29
C PRO A 88 -15.28 16.85 -9.43
N CYS A 89 -14.02 17.13 -9.07
CA CYS A 89 -12.95 17.22 -10.05
C CYS A 89 -12.73 15.79 -10.55
N GLU A 90 -13.39 15.41 -11.65
CA GLU A 90 -13.01 14.22 -12.41
C GLU A 90 -11.54 14.41 -12.75
N VAL A 91 -10.68 13.61 -12.11
CA VAL A 91 -9.27 13.53 -12.50
C VAL A 91 -9.28 12.92 -13.89
N VAL A 92 -9.29 13.77 -14.91
CA VAL A 92 -9.29 13.34 -16.30
C VAL A 92 -8.01 12.54 -16.53
N GLU A 93 -8.16 11.24 -16.79
CA GLU A 93 -7.01 10.37 -17.02
C GLU A 93 -6.29 10.79 -18.30
N LEU A 94 -5.02 11.19 -18.16
CA LEU A 94 -4.17 11.61 -19.28
C LEU A 94 -3.19 10.51 -19.67
N PHE A 95 -3.08 10.27 -20.98
CA PHE A 95 -2.17 9.34 -21.62
C PHE A 95 -1.16 10.16 -22.44
N ASN A 96 0.03 10.38 -21.90
CA ASN A 96 1.05 11.27 -22.49
C ASN A 96 0.50 12.65 -22.90
N GLY A 97 -0.32 13.23 -22.03
CA GLY A 97 -0.92 14.56 -22.25
C GLY A 97 -2.21 14.55 -23.07
N TYR A 98 -2.73 13.39 -23.46
CA TYR A 98 -3.99 13.27 -24.19
C TYR A 98 -5.09 12.62 -23.37
N THR A 99 -6.32 13.11 -23.48
CA THR A 99 -7.50 12.43 -22.93
C THR A 99 -7.88 11.24 -23.81
N LYS A 100 -8.68 10.32 -23.25
CA LYS A 100 -9.24 9.19 -24.01
C LYS A 100 -10.06 9.65 -25.20
N GLU A 101 -10.85 10.70 -25.03
CA GLU A 101 -11.74 11.28 -26.04
C GLU A 101 -10.92 11.86 -27.19
N GLN A 102 -9.87 12.63 -26.88
CA GLN A 102 -8.96 13.17 -27.88
C GLN A 102 -8.29 12.07 -28.71
N LEU A 103 -7.87 10.97 -28.08
CA LEU A 103 -7.28 9.83 -28.78
C LEU A 103 -8.31 9.12 -29.66
N LYS A 104 -9.55 8.96 -29.18
CA LYS A 104 -10.65 8.36 -29.94
C LYS A 104 -10.96 9.15 -31.21
N GLU A 105 -10.97 10.48 -31.12
CA GLU A 105 -11.22 11.38 -32.26
C GLU A 105 -10.15 11.29 -33.36
N THR A 106 -8.91 10.89 -33.02
CA THR A 106 -7.86 10.70 -34.04
C THR A 106 -8.11 9.51 -34.98
N ILE A 107 -8.99 8.57 -34.59
CA ILE A 107 -9.28 7.37 -35.37
C ILE A 107 -10.47 7.64 -36.29
N ARG A 108 -10.20 7.82 -37.59
CA ARG A 108 -11.29 8.00 -38.57
C ARG A 108 -12.08 6.73 -38.78
N PHE A 109 -13.33 6.87 -39.23
CA PHE A 109 -14.23 5.74 -39.40
C PHE A 109 -13.80 4.74 -40.50
N ASP A 110 -13.05 5.21 -41.49
CA ASP A 110 -12.62 4.48 -42.68
C ASP A 110 -11.24 3.79 -42.50
N GLN A 111 -10.57 4.01 -41.37
CA GLN A 111 -9.24 3.48 -41.15
C GLN A 111 -9.25 1.96 -40.95
N LYS A 112 -8.26 1.28 -41.53
CA LYS A 112 -7.92 -0.10 -41.17
C LYS A 112 -7.22 -0.14 -39.80
N ILE A 113 -7.29 -1.27 -39.09
CA ILE A 113 -6.65 -1.49 -37.77
C ILE A 113 -5.18 -1.04 -37.77
N SER A 114 -4.41 -1.40 -38.80
CA SER A 114 -2.99 -1.02 -38.91
C SER A 114 -2.80 0.51 -38.96
N THR A 115 -3.68 1.23 -39.66
CA THR A 115 -3.61 2.69 -39.80
C THR A 115 -4.03 3.37 -38.50
N ALA A 116 -5.09 2.89 -37.84
CA ALA A 116 -5.53 3.40 -36.55
C ALA A 116 -4.46 3.19 -35.47
N CYS A 117 -3.89 1.98 -35.39
CA CYS A 117 -2.80 1.64 -34.46
C CYS A 117 -1.59 2.54 -34.68
N LYS A 118 -1.19 2.73 -35.95
CA LYS A 118 -0.11 3.66 -36.32
C LYS A 118 -0.41 5.09 -35.85
N THR A 119 -1.61 5.59 -36.13
CA THR A 119 -2.04 6.95 -35.78
C THR A 119 -1.96 7.18 -34.27
N LEU A 120 -2.50 6.27 -33.46
CA LEU A 120 -2.44 6.34 -32.01
C LEU A 120 -0.99 6.31 -31.48
N LEU A 121 -0.14 5.45 -32.04
CA LEU A 121 1.26 5.36 -31.62
C LEU A 121 2.01 6.68 -31.85
N TYR A 122 1.88 7.30 -33.02
CA TYR A 122 2.54 8.57 -33.31
C TYR A 122 1.90 9.75 -32.58
N LYS A 123 0.64 9.63 -32.16
CA LYS A 123 -0.01 10.64 -31.32
C LYS A 123 0.56 10.59 -29.90
N LEU A 124 0.75 9.38 -29.36
CA LEU A 124 1.19 9.15 -27.98
C LEU A 124 2.71 9.22 -27.80
N PHE A 125 3.50 8.91 -28.83
CA PHE A 125 4.94 8.72 -28.72
C PHE A 125 5.71 9.29 -29.91
N THR A 126 6.94 9.73 -29.66
CA THR A 126 7.87 10.12 -30.72
C THR A 126 8.40 8.89 -31.47
N SER A 127 8.89 9.10 -32.70
CA SER A 127 9.53 8.04 -33.50
C SER A 127 10.66 7.34 -32.74
N ASP A 128 11.49 8.12 -32.03
CA ASP A 128 12.63 7.61 -31.27
C ASP A 128 12.17 6.77 -30.08
N TYR A 129 11.12 7.21 -29.37
CA TYR A 129 10.52 6.46 -28.29
C TYR A 129 9.99 5.10 -28.79
N ILE A 130 9.24 5.10 -29.90
CA ILE A 130 8.67 3.88 -30.50
C ILE A 130 9.77 2.87 -30.85
N GLN A 131 10.93 3.33 -31.32
CA GLN A 131 12.04 2.46 -31.71
C GLN A 131 12.87 1.96 -30.53
N SER A 132 13.07 2.79 -29.51
CA SER A 132 13.90 2.46 -28.34
C SER A 132 13.21 1.57 -27.33
N HIS A 133 11.88 1.46 -27.36
CA HIS A 133 11.09 0.67 -26.41
C HIS A 133 10.54 -0.63 -27.00
N SER A 134 10.17 -1.57 -26.13
CA SER A 134 9.45 -2.80 -26.47
C SER A 134 8.10 -2.85 -25.76
N ILE A 135 7.16 -3.62 -26.29
CA ILE A 135 5.82 -3.73 -25.70
C ILE A 135 5.86 -4.54 -24.39
N THR A 136 6.78 -5.48 -24.26
CA THR A 136 6.82 -6.45 -23.15
C THR A 136 8.01 -6.28 -22.20
N GLY A 137 9.00 -5.44 -22.55
CA GLY A 137 10.26 -5.34 -21.79
C GLY A 137 11.16 -6.58 -21.89
N ARG A 138 10.73 -7.65 -22.58
CA ARG A 138 11.45 -8.93 -22.61
C ARG A 138 12.50 -8.95 -23.71
N ARG A 139 13.63 -9.59 -23.42
CA ARG A 139 14.66 -9.88 -24.43
C ARG A 139 14.08 -10.83 -25.48
N GLY A 140 14.26 -10.50 -26.76
CA GLY A 140 13.93 -11.41 -27.86
C GLY A 140 14.96 -12.53 -28.02
N ASN A 141 14.74 -13.42 -29.00
CA ASN A 141 15.64 -14.54 -29.29
C ASN A 141 17.00 -14.15 -29.88
N THR A 142 17.23 -12.86 -30.10
CA THR A 142 18.53 -12.32 -30.53
C THR A 142 19.37 -11.96 -29.30
N PHE A 143 20.69 -12.17 -29.34
CA PHE A 143 21.66 -11.79 -28.29
C PHE A 143 21.77 -10.27 -28.01
N ARG A 144 20.77 -9.47 -28.40
CA ARG A 144 20.70 -8.04 -28.12
C ARG A 144 20.13 -7.81 -26.72
N GLU A 145 20.53 -6.71 -26.10
CA GLU A 145 19.96 -6.27 -24.82
C GLU A 145 18.44 -6.04 -24.92
N ALA A 146 17.76 -6.26 -23.80
CA ALA A 146 16.33 -6.03 -23.70
C ALA A 146 16.03 -4.52 -23.73
N LYS A 147 15.05 -4.13 -24.54
CA LYS A 147 14.58 -2.75 -24.58
C LYS A 147 13.62 -2.46 -23.42
N PRO A 148 13.64 -1.25 -22.84
CA PRO A 148 12.66 -0.84 -21.83
C PRO A 148 11.22 -1.03 -22.33
N MET A 149 10.29 -1.27 -21.42
CA MET A 149 8.88 -1.43 -21.76
C MET A 149 8.24 -0.07 -22.08
N MET A 150 7.34 -0.02 -23.08
CA MET A 150 6.51 1.15 -23.34
C MET A 150 5.57 1.44 -22.15
N ASP A 151 5.10 2.69 -22.00
CA ASP A 151 4.15 3.05 -20.93
C ASP A 151 2.92 2.14 -21.02
N GLU A 152 2.71 1.35 -19.96
CA GLU A 152 1.68 0.33 -19.89
C GLU A 152 0.27 0.92 -20.01
N ARG A 153 0.03 2.12 -19.45
CA ARG A 153 -1.27 2.81 -19.52
C ARG A 153 -1.57 3.21 -20.96
N CYS A 154 -0.57 3.73 -21.66
CA CYS A 154 -0.68 4.10 -23.06
C CYS A 154 -0.92 2.86 -23.96
N ILE A 155 -0.29 1.73 -23.67
CA ILE A 155 -0.56 0.47 -24.39
C ILE A 155 -1.99 -0.04 -24.10
N LYS A 156 -2.44 0.03 -22.85
CA LYS A 156 -3.80 -0.34 -22.45
C LYS A 156 -4.85 0.50 -23.19
N ILE A 157 -4.69 1.83 -23.24
CA ILE A 157 -5.67 2.68 -23.92
C ILE A 157 -5.69 2.44 -25.44
N ILE A 158 -4.52 2.19 -26.07
CA ILE A 158 -4.47 1.77 -27.48
C ILE A 158 -5.31 0.51 -27.70
N ARG A 159 -5.17 -0.50 -26.82
CA ARG A 159 -5.95 -1.74 -26.94
C ARG A 159 -7.45 -1.50 -26.80
N VAL A 160 -7.84 -0.71 -25.80
CA VAL A 160 -9.24 -0.35 -25.56
C VAL A 160 -9.83 0.36 -26.78
N LEU A 161 -9.17 1.39 -27.29
CA LEU A 161 -9.69 2.16 -28.43
C LEU A 161 -9.80 1.34 -29.72
N LEU A 162 -8.83 0.46 -29.97
CA LEU A 162 -8.88 -0.44 -31.14
C LEU A 162 -10.00 -1.47 -31.02
N LYS A 163 -10.19 -2.09 -29.85
CA LYS A 163 -11.32 -3.02 -29.63
C LYS A 163 -12.67 -2.32 -29.73
N GLN A 164 -12.79 -1.12 -29.15
CA GLN A 164 -14.01 -0.31 -29.29
C GLN A 164 -14.34 0.02 -30.75
N LYS A 165 -13.33 0.27 -31.58
CA LYS A 165 -13.55 0.64 -32.98
C LYS A 165 -13.77 -0.55 -33.92
N PHE A 166 -13.05 -1.64 -33.70
CA PHE A 166 -12.99 -2.78 -34.63
C PHE A 166 -13.66 -4.05 -34.09
N GLY A 167 -14.15 -4.03 -32.85
CA GLY A 167 -14.82 -5.12 -32.16
C GLY A 167 -13.93 -5.82 -31.14
N ASP A 168 -14.55 -6.35 -30.08
CA ASP A 168 -13.86 -7.00 -28.95
C ASP A 168 -13.20 -8.34 -29.31
N HIS A 169 -13.53 -8.89 -30.48
CA HIS A 169 -12.88 -10.08 -31.04
C HIS A 169 -11.41 -9.83 -31.43
N LEU A 170 -10.98 -8.57 -31.50
CA LEU A 170 -9.60 -8.21 -31.79
C LEU A 170 -8.69 -8.60 -30.61
N SER A 171 -7.83 -9.60 -30.82
CA SER A 171 -6.94 -10.09 -29.75
C SER A 171 -5.79 -9.14 -29.44
N ASP A 172 -5.33 -9.16 -28.19
CA ASP A 172 -4.18 -8.39 -27.73
C ASP A 172 -2.90 -8.76 -28.51
N THR A 173 -2.79 -10.02 -28.94
CA THR A 173 -1.71 -10.51 -29.80
C THR A 173 -1.70 -9.79 -31.14
N VAL A 174 -2.85 -9.68 -31.82
CA VAL A 174 -2.94 -8.97 -33.11
C VAL A 174 -2.55 -7.51 -32.95
N ILE A 175 -3.01 -6.85 -31.88
CA ILE A 175 -2.64 -5.45 -31.60
C ILE A 175 -1.13 -5.32 -31.35
N THR A 176 -0.55 -6.24 -30.57
CA THR A 176 0.88 -6.30 -30.29
C THR A 176 1.68 -6.45 -31.58
N GLU A 177 1.26 -7.33 -32.49
CA GLU A 177 1.87 -7.49 -33.81
C GLU A 177 1.79 -6.22 -34.65
N LYS A 178 0.66 -5.50 -34.63
CA LYS A 178 0.56 -4.21 -35.35
C LYS A 178 1.54 -3.18 -34.82
N ILE A 179 1.69 -3.07 -33.50
CA ILE A 179 2.68 -2.15 -32.90
C ILE A 179 4.10 -2.56 -33.32
N GLN A 180 4.44 -3.85 -33.25
CA GLN A 180 5.75 -4.35 -33.69
C GLN A 180 6.00 -4.09 -35.18
N ASN A 181 4.98 -4.17 -36.03
CA ASN A 181 5.10 -3.87 -37.45
C ASN A 181 5.39 -2.39 -37.70
N VAL A 182 4.78 -1.48 -36.92
CA VAL A 182 5.12 -0.04 -36.95
C VAL A 182 6.58 0.18 -36.55
N GLN A 183 7.04 -0.49 -35.49
CA GLN A 183 8.45 -0.42 -35.06
C GLN A 183 9.42 -0.97 -36.12
N LYS A 184 9.05 -2.07 -36.81
CA LYS A 184 9.84 -2.65 -37.91
C LYS A 184 9.93 -1.69 -39.10
N ALA A 185 8.81 -1.11 -39.51
CA ALA A 185 8.74 -0.16 -40.63
C ALA A 185 9.57 1.10 -40.34
N LEU A 186 9.52 1.61 -39.10
CA LEU A 186 10.36 2.74 -38.67
C LEU A 186 11.85 2.43 -38.85
N ARG A 187 12.31 1.28 -38.37
CA ARG A 187 13.72 0.87 -38.52
C ARG A 187 14.17 0.71 -39.96
N GLN A 188 13.27 0.40 -40.89
CA GLN A 188 13.60 0.30 -42.31
C GLN A 188 13.79 1.67 -42.96
N LYS A 189 13.01 2.68 -42.53
CA LYS A 189 13.15 4.05 -43.06
C LYS A 189 14.53 4.64 -42.74
N PHE A 190 14.98 4.53 -41.50
CA PHE A 190 16.27 5.07 -41.03
C PHE A 190 17.51 4.26 -41.48
N LYS A 191 17.34 3.14 -42.18
CA LYS A 191 18.46 2.39 -42.78
C LYS A 191 18.76 2.82 -44.20
N THR A 192 17.84 3.57 -44.81
CA THR A 192 17.89 3.98 -46.22
C THR A 192 18.28 5.46 -46.36
N GLU A 193 18.44 6.16 -45.24
CA GLU A 193 19.02 7.50 -45.11
C GLU A 193 20.46 7.38 -44.60
#